data_AF-A0A517LVK0-F1
#
_entry.id   AF-A0A517LVK0-F1
#
_cell.length_a   1.000
_cell.length_b   1.000
_cell.length_c   1.000
_cell.angle_alpha   90.00
_cell.angle_beta   90.00
_cell.angle_gamma   90.00
#
_symmetry.space_group_name_H-M   'P 1'
#
loop_
_entity.id
_entity.type
_entity.pdbx_description
1 polymer ?
#
loop_
_entity_poly.entity_id
_entity_poly.type
_entity_poly.pdbx_seq_one_letter_code
_entity_poly.pdbx_strand_id
1 'polypeptide(L)'
;MNPAFLNDIDSRMRKDWTSFVEVWQQTKDQWRDAKCRQFEQEDLQPLPGVMSQTSAAIAEFRDFASRVSQELRDEESENDFFV
;
A
#
# COMPACT_ATOMS: atom_id res chain seq x y z
N MET A 1 -6.03 -10.92 -13.16
CA MET A 1 -5.20 -10.69 -11.95
C MET A 1 -6.10 -10.79 -10.72
N ASN A 2 -5.73 -11.51 -9.66
CA ASN A 2 -6.60 -11.68 -8.49
C ASN A 2 -6.59 -10.40 -7.62
N PRO A 3 -7.72 -9.68 -7.44
CA PRO A 3 -7.78 -8.48 -6.60
C PRO A 3 -7.38 -8.73 -5.14
N ALA A 4 -7.51 -9.96 -4.65
CA ALA A 4 -7.10 -10.34 -3.30
C ALA A 4 -5.60 -10.11 -3.06
N PHE A 5 -4.76 -10.33 -4.07
CA PHE A 5 -3.31 -10.12 -3.96
C PHE A 5 -2.95 -8.65 -3.65
N LEU A 6 -3.67 -7.69 -4.24
CA LEU A 6 -3.43 -6.26 -3.99
C LEU A 6 -3.83 -5.86 -2.58
N ASN A 7 -4.92 -6.44 -2.06
CA ASN A 7 -5.33 -6.25 -0.66
C ASN A 7 -4.31 -6.87 0.32
N ASP A 8 -3.75 -8.03 -0.03
CA ASP A 8 -2.73 -8.69 0.79
C ASP A 8 -1.45 -7.85 0.85
N ILE A 9 -1.04 -7.23 -0.27
CA ILE A 9 0.11 -6.30 -0.30
C ILE A 9 -0.17 -5.10 0.60
N ASP A 10 -1.30 -4.40 0.44
CA ASP A 10 -1.62 -3.21 1.25
C ASP A 10 -1.67 -3.56 2.75
N SER A 11 -2.27 -4.71 3.09
CA SER A 11 -2.36 -5.20 4.47
C SER A 11 -0.99 -5.49 5.06
N ARG A 12 -0.11 -6.17 4.29
CA ARG A 12 1.26 -6.46 4.73
C ARG A 12 2.07 -5.19 4.90
N MET A 13 1.96 -4.26 3.95
CA MET A 13 2.64 -2.97 3.99
C MET A 13 2.26 -2.16 5.24
N ARG A 14 0.97 -2.08 5.58
CA ARG A 14 0.49 -1.42 6.81
C ARG A 14 1.00 -2.08 8.08
N LYS A 15 1.04 -3.41 8.10
CA LYS A 15 1.56 -4.18 9.24
C LYS A 15 3.05 -3.94 9.43
N ASP A 16 3.82 -4.02 8.35
CA ASP A 16 5.27 -3.81 8.37
C ASP A 16 5.59 -2.37 8.83
N TRP A 17 4.80 -1.38 8.38
CA TRP A 17 4.92 0.00 8.82
C TRP A 17 4.62 0.19 10.31
N THR A 18 3.54 -0.41 10.81
CA THR A 18 3.21 -0.35 12.25
C THR A 18 4.33 -0.95 13.09
N SER A 19 4.84 -2.12 12.67
CA SER A 19 5.95 -2.80 13.35
C SER A 19 7.23 -1.96 13.33
N PHE A 20 7.51 -1.29 12.20
CA PHE A 20 8.63 -0.36 12.10
C PHE A 20 8.51 0.80 13.09
N VAL A 21 7.33 1.43 13.18
CA VAL A 21 7.09 2.55 14.11
C VAL A 21 7.31 2.12 15.55
N GLU A 22 6.85 0.93 15.94
CA GLU A 22 7.07 0.38 17.28
C GLU A 22 8.57 0.21 17.60
N VAL A 23 9.32 -0.39 16.68
CA VAL A 23 10.78 -0.55 16.81
C VAL A 23 11.49 0.80 16.87
N TRP A 24 11.04 1.77 16.08
CA TRP A 24 11.60 3.11 16.07
C TRP A 24 11.43 3.82 17.42
N GLN A 25 10.24 3.75 18.02
CA GLN A 25 10.00 4.35 19.34
C GLN A 25 10.93 3.76 20.41
N GLN A 26 11.09 2.44 20.44
CA GLN A 26 12.00 1.76 21.37
C GLN A 26 13.46 2.17 21.14
N THR A 27 13.85 2.36 19.88
CA THR A 27 15.21 2.77 19.50
C THR A 27 15.48 4.21 19.96
N LYS A 28 14.54 5.12 19.74
CA LYS A 28 14.64 6.54 20.10
C LYS A 28 14.74 6.77 21.62
N ASP A 29 14.24 5.85 22.43
CA ASP A 29 14.40 5.92 23.87
C ASP A 29 15.88 5.80 24.30
N GLN A 30 16.67 5.04 23.53
CA GLN A 30 18.09 4.82 23.82
C GLN A 30 19.03 5.69 22.96
N TRP A 31 18.61 6.04 21.74
CA TRP A 31 19.40 6.82 20.79
C TRP A 31 18.84 8.25 20.67
N ARG A 32 19.51 9.23 21.29
CA ARG A 32 19.01 10.62 21.43
C ARG A 32 19.99 11.71 20.98
N ASP A 33 21.02 11.31 20.23
CA ASP A 33 22.07 12.22 19.77
C ASP A 33 21.62 13.07 18.56
N ALA A 34 22.56 13.84 18.00
CA ALA A 34 22.31 14.65 16.81
C ALA A 34 22.04 13.80 15.55
N LYS A 35 22.61 12.60 15.45
CA LYS A 35 22.41 11.69 14.31
C LYS A 35 21.01 11.09 14.32
N CYS A 36 20.48 10.77 15.50
CA CYS A 36 19.08 10.36 15.64
C CYS A 36 18.13 11.44 15.08
N ARG A 37 18.34 12.70 15.46
CA ARG A 37 17.52 13.81 14.95
C ARG A 37 17.64 14.01 13.44
N GLN A 38 18.85 13.85 12.90
CA GLN A 38 19.08 13.92 11.45
C GLN A 38 18.31 12.80 10.72
N PHE A 39 18.42 11.56 11.19
CA PHE A 39 17.69 10.42 10.63
C PHE A 39 16.17 10.63 10.66
N GLU A 40 15.63 11.20 11.75
CA GLU A 40 14.20 11.51 11.81
C GLU A 40 13.78 12.54 10.76
N GLN A 41 14.58 13.58 10.55
CA GLN A 41 14.24 14.68 9.65
C GLN A 41 14.46 14.33 8.19
N GLU A 42 15.55 13.64 7.87
CA GLU A 42 15.97 13.38 6.49
C GLU A 42 15.34 12.10 5.95
N ASP A 43 15.28 11.04 6.77
CA ASP A 43 14.89 9.70 6.31
C ASP A 43 13.47 9.31 6.72
N LEU A 44 13.05 9.59 7.97
CA LEU A 44 11.76 9.11 8.47
C LEU A 44 10.58 10.05 8.19
N GLN A 45 10.81 11.36 8.21
CA GLN A 45 9.77 12.37 8.03
C GLN A 45 8.96 12.20 6.73
N PRO A 46 9.54 11.80 5.59
CA PRO A 46 8.79 11.58 4.35
C PRO A 46 7.95 10.28 4.34
N LEU A 47 8.34 9.26 5.11
CA LEU A 47 7.80 7.90 4.98
C LEU A 47 6.27 7.82 5.19
N PRO A 48 5.65 8.46 6.21
CA PRO A 48 4.20 8.40 6.36
C PRO A 48 3.43 8.86 5.12
N GLY A 49 3.92 9.91 4.45
CA GLY A 49 3.33 10.44 3.24
C GLY A 49 3.46 9.48 2.06
N VAL A 50 4.66 8.94 1.84
CA VAL A 50 4.94 7.94 0.78
C VAL A 50 4.08 6.69 0.98
N MET A 51 3.95 6.22 2.23
CA MET A 51 3.10 5.09 2.58
C MET A 51 1.64 5.35 2.22
N SER A 52 1.10 6.52 2.60
CA SER A 52 -0.28 6.90 2.29
C SER A 52 -0.53 6.98 0.78
N GLN A 53 0.41 7.57 0.02
CA GLN A 53 0.31 7.69 -1.43
C GLN A 53 0.36 6.32 -2.12
N THR A 54 1.21 5.43 -1.62
CA THR A 54 1.34 4.07 -2.17
C THR A 54 0.07 3.26 -1.92
N SER A 55 -0.49 3.29 -0.70
CA SER A 55 -1.78 2.65 -0.41
C SER A 55 -2.91 3.18 -1.29
N ALA A 56 -2.95 4.50 -1.55
CA ALA A 56 -3.93 5.10 -2.46
C ALA A 56 -3.75 4.57 -3.89
N ALA A 57 -2.52 4.55 -4.42
CA ALA A 57 -2.24 4.02 -5.75
C ALA A 57 -2.60 2.53 -5.90
N ILE A 58 -2.38 1.71 -4.86
CA ILE A 58 -2.79 0.30 -4.85
C ILE A 58 -4.31 0.18 -4.91
N ALA A 59 -5.04 1.01 -4.16
CA ALA A 59 -6.50 1.03 -4.18
C ALA A 59 -7.04 1.42 -5.56
N GLU A 60 -6.50 2.49 -6.16
CA GLU A 60 -6.88 2.94 -7.51
C GLU A 60 -6.63 1.86 -8.56
N PHE A 61 -5.46 1.21 -8.50
CA PHE A 61 -5.11 0.13 -9.43
C PHE A 61 -6.05 -1.09 -9.27
N ARG A 62 -6.38 -1.45 -8.03
CA ARG A 62 -7.34 -2.53 -7.75
C ARG A 62 -8.71 -2.22 -8.33
N ASP A 63 -9.20 -1.00 -8.12
CA ASP A 63 -10.52 -0.59 -8.59
C ASP A 63 -10.56 -0.56 -10.13
N PHE A 64 -9.49 -0.10 -10.76
CA PHE A 64 -9.32 -0.20 -12.22
C PHE A 64 -9.32 -1.65 -12.72
N ALA A 65 -8.52 -2.53 -12.10
CA ALA A 65 -8.45 -3.94 -12.48
C ALA A 65 -9.79 -4.66 -12.32
N SER A 66 -10.57 -4.31 -11.28
CA SER A 66 -11.92 -4.84 -11.06
C SER A 66 -12.88 -4.40 -12.16
N ARG A 67 -12.84 -3.12 -12.56
CA ARG A 67 -13.68 -2.59 -13.65
C ARG A 67 -13.40 -3.28 -14.97
N VAL A 68 -12.12 -3.37 -15.37
CA VAL A 68 -11.72 -4.05 -16.61
C VAL A 68 -12.14 -5.52 -16.58
N SER A 69 -12.01 -6.20 -15.45
CA SER A 69 -12.43 -7.60 -15.32
C SER A 69 -13.94 -7.78 -15.44
N GLN A 70 -14.73 -6.78 -15.04
CA GLN A 70 -16.18 -6.79 -15.19
C GLN A 70 -16.59 -6.50 -16.64
N GLU A 71 -16.02 -5.46 -17.26
CA GLU A 71 -16.27 -5.11 -18.66
C GLU A 71 -16.01 -6.31 -19.59
N LEU A 72 -14.90 -7.03 -19.40
CA LEU A 72 -14.59 -8.23 -20.18
C LEU A 72 -15.61 -9.37 -20.00
N ARG A 73 -16.13 -9.56 -18.78
CA ARG A 73 -17.15 -10.60 -18.51
C ARG A 73 -18.51 -10.24 -19.12
N ASP A 74 -18.85 -8.96 -19.10
CA ASP A 74 -20.08 -8.46 -19.67
C ASP A 74 -20.04 -8.62 -21.21
N GLU A 75 -18.90 -8.33 -21.86
CA GLU A 75 -18.67 -8.57 -23.30
C GLU A 75 -18.74 -10.06 -23.69
N GLU A 76 -18.16 -10.96 -22.90
CA GLU A 76 -18.26 -12.41 -23.11
C GLU A 76 -19.73 -12.89 -22.99
N SER A 77 -20.46 -12.38 -22.00
CA SER A 77 -21.86 -12.74 -21.76
C SER A 77 -22.80 -12.24 -22.85
N GLU A 78 -22.55 -11.03 -23.39
CA GLU A 78 -23.31 -10.51 -24.54
C GLU A 78 -23.05 -11.33 -25.80
N ASN A 79 -21.79 -11.68 -26.10
CA ASN A 79 -21.47 -12.51 -27.27
C ASN A 79 -22.09 -13.92 -27.20
N ASP A 80 -22.09 -14.57 -26.04
CA ASP A 80 -22.74 -15.89 -25.85
C ASP A 80 -24.28 -15.82 -25.97
N PHE A 81 -24.89 -14.65 -25.76
CA PHE A 81 -26.35 -14.46 -25.92
C PHE A 81 -26.77 -14.32 -27.40
N PHE A 82 -25.85 -13.92 -28.28
CA PHE A 82 -26.11 -13.70 -29.72
C PHE A 82 -25.65 -14.85 -30.64
N VAL A 83 -25.10 -15.94 -30.09
CA VAL A 83 -24.72 -17.19 -30.78
C VAL A 83 -25.71 -18.31 -30.47
#